data_AF-A0A0P9CYG7-F1
#
_entry.id   AF-A0A0P9CYG7-F1
#
_cell.length_a   1.000
_cell.length_b   1.000
_cell.length_c   1.000
_cell.angle_alpha   90.00
_cell.angle_beta   90.00
_cell.angle_gamma   90.00
#
_symmetry.space_group_name_H-M   'P 1'
#
loop_
_entity.id
_entity.type
_entity.pdbx_description
1 polymer ?
#
loop_
_entity_poly.entity_id
_entity_poly.type
_entity_poly.pdbx_seq_one_letter_code
_entity_poly.pdbx_strand_id
1 'polypeptide(L)'
;MGEAFPILAGLLIGVLVQRIARVQLRAIALIVLSALAGTLASFISGELFVSWDFLFFDIPLVFAAAVVAVVLLSWWQRRQATAAR
;
A
#
# COMPACT_ATOMS: atom_id res chain seq x y z
N MET A 1 -18.35 0.55 4.61
CA MET A 1 -17.75 -0.24 3.51
C MET A 1 -16.67 0.54 2.74
N GLY A 2 -16.60 1.88 2.82
CA GLY A 2 -15.61 2.69 2.08
C GLY A 2 -14.14 2.45 2.48
N GLU A 3 -13.85 2.21 3.76
CA GLU A 3 -12.48 2.06 4.28
C GLU A 3 -11.80 0.73 3.88
N ALA A 4 -12.56 -0.30 3.51
CA ALA A 4 -12.00 -1.59 3.12
C ALA A 4 -11.24 -1.52 1.79
N PHE A 5 -11.68 -0.64 0.89
CA PHE A 5 -11.07 -0.44 -0.43
C PHE A 5 -9.62 0.08 -0.34
N PRO A 6 -9.32 1.20 0.34
CA PRO A 6 -7.95 1.69 0.48
C PRO A 6 -7.05 0.70 1.21
N ILE A 7 -7.56 -0.04 2.21
CA ILE A 7 -6.79 -1.07 2.92
C ILE A 7 -6.40 -2.21 1.97
N LEU A 8 -7.35 -2.75 1.21
CA LEU A 8 -7.09 -3.83 0.24
C LEU A 8 -6.14 -3.36 -0.87
N ALA A 9 -6.32 -2.12 -1.37
CA ALA A 9 -5.43 -1.53 -2.35
C ALA A 9 -3.99 -1.43 -1.82
N GLY A 10 -3.82 -0.96 -0.58
CA GLY A 10 -2.52 -0.89 0.09
C GLY A 10 -1.86 -2.26 0.23
N LEU A 11 -2.61 -3.27 0.70
CA LEU A 11 -2.10 -4.64 0.81
C LEU A 11 -1.63 -5.20 -0.53
N LEU A 12 -2.40 -5.02 -1.60
CA LEU A 12 -2.03 -5.45 -2.95
C LEU A 12 -0.78 -4.74 -3.46
N ILE A 13 -0.67 -3.42 -3.25
CA ILE A 13 0.53 -2.66 -3.60
C ILE A 13 1.75 -3.20 -2.85
N GLY A 14 1.62 -3.44 -1.54
CA GLY A 14 2.71 -3.98 -0.73
C GLY A 14 3.19 -5.35 -1.22
N VAL A 15 2.28 -6.22 -1.68
CA VAL A 15 2.63 -7.51 -2.30
C VAL A 15 3.31 -7.33 -3.65
N LEU A 16 2.76 -6.48 -4.52
CA LEU A 16 3.26 -6.27 -5.88
C LEU A 16 4.67 -5.66 -5.88
N VAL A 17 4.92 -4.70 -5.00
CA VAL A 17 6.20 -3.99 -4.90
C VAL A 17 7.33 -4.93 -4.44
N GLN A 18 7.02 -6.04 -3.74
CA GLN A 18 8.04 -7.05 -3.40
C GLN A 18 8.62 -7.76 -4.62
N ARG A 19 7.99 -7.68 -5.79
CA ARG A 19 8.55 -8.20 -7.05
C ARG A 19 9.69 -7.32 -7.60
N ILE A 20 9.86 -6.12 -7.08
CA ILE A 20 10.89 -5.17 -7.52
C ILE A 20 12.17 -5.43 -6.73
N ALA A 21 13.20 -5.96 -7.40
CA ALA A 21 14.48 -6.31 -6.77
C ALA A 21 15.27 -5.08 -6.28
N ARG A 22 15.17 -3.94 -6.97
CA ARG A 22 15.88 -2.71 -6.59
C ARG A 22 15.13 -1.96 -5.49
N VAL A 23 15.76 -1.83 -4.31
CA VAL A 23 15.18 -1.20 -3.12
C VAL A 23 14.69 0.23 -3.39
N GLN A 24 15.48 1.04 -4.12
CA GLN A 24 15.10 2.41 -4.47
C GLN A 24 13.83 2.46 -5.34
N LEU A 25 13.78 1.65 -6.39
CA LEU A 25 12.60 1.57 -7.26
C LEU A 25 11.37 1.05 -6.51
N ARG A 26 11.57 0.11 -5.57
CA ARG A 26 10.50 -0.38 -4.70
C ARG A 26 9.98 0.73 -3.78
N ALA A 27 10.85 1.54 -3.17
CA ALA A 27 10.42 2.65 -2.32
C ALA A 27 9.64 3.69 -3.13
N ILE A 28 10.14 4.07 -4.31
CA ILE A 28 9.46 5.00 -5.22
C ILE A 28 8.10 4.43 -5.65
N ALA A 29 8.06 3.17 -6.08
CA ALA A 29 6.83 2.51 -6.49
C ALA A 29 5.81 2.46 -5.34
N LEU A 30 6.25 2.19 -4.11
CA LEU A 30 5.36 2.14 -2.96
C LEU A 30 4.73 3.51 -2.67
N ILE A 31 5.52 4.59 -2.72
CA ILE A 31 5.01 5.95 -2.53
C ILE A 31 4.03 6.33 -3.65
N VAL A 32 4.45 6.16 -4.91
CA VAL A 32 3.67 6.57 -6.08
C VAL A 32 2.36 5.77 -6.18
N LEU A 33 2.42 4.45 -6.03
CA LEU A 33 1.22 3.60 -6.11
C LEU A 33 0.27 3.88 -4.95
N SER A 34 0.77 4.15 -3.74
CA SER A 34 -0.08 4.47 -2.60
C SER A 34 -0.78 5.82 -2.77
N ALA A 35 -0.08 6.84 -3.27
CA ALA A 35 -0.67 8.14 -3.58
C ALA A 35 -1.74 8.04 -4.67
N LEU A 36 -1.45 7.30 -5.75
CA LEU A 36 -2.40 7.08 -6.84
C LEU A 36 -3.63 6.31 -6.36
N ALA A 37 -3.45 5.22 -5.62
CA ALA A 37 -4.56 4.39 -5.14
C ALA A 37 -5.41 5.09 -4.08
N GLY A 38 -4.80 5.86 -3.16
CA GLY A 38 -5.54 6.68 -2.20
C GLY A 38 -6.36 7.77 -2.89
N THR A 39 -5.78 8.44 -3.87
CA THR A 39 -6.50 9.43 -4.68
C THR A 39 -7.66 8.79 -5.46
N LEU A 40 -7.44 7.62 -6.06
CA LEU A 40 -8.47 6.89 -6.80
C LEU A 40 -9.60 6.41 -5.87
N ALA A 41 -9.27 6.00 -4.64
CA ALA A 41 -10.23 5.59 -3.62
C ALA A 41 -11.16 6.75 -3.22
N SER A 42 -10.60 7.91 -2.89
CA SER A 42 -11.39 9.10 -2.57
C SER A 42 -12.24 9.56 -3.77
N PHE A 43 -11.76 9.34 -5.00
CA PHE A 43 -12.46 9.76 -6.22
C PHE A 43 -13.66 8.86 -6.50
N ILE A 44 -13.47 7.55 -6.43
CA ILE A 44 -14.53 6.55 -6.64
C ILE A 44 -15.61 6.66 -5.55
N SER A 45 -15.20 6.96 -4.31
CA SER A 45 -16.12 7.13 -3.19
C SER A 45 -16.93 8.43 -3.27
N GLY A 46 -16.58 9.33 -4.20
CA GLY A 46 -17.22 10.65 -4.34
C GLY A 46 -16.79 11.67 -3.27
N GLU A 47 -15.92 11.28 -2.36
CA GLU A 47 -15.47 12.08 -1.21
C GLU A 47 -14.60 13.26 -1.62
N LEU A 48 -13.86 13.10 -2.72
CA LEU A 48 -13.09 14.16 -3.37
C LEU A 48 -13.97 15.34 -3.85
N PHE A 49 -15.26 15.10 -4.10
CA PHE A 49 -16.21 16.16 -4.45
C PHE A 49 -16.81 16.86 -3.22
N VAL A 50 -16.58 16.31 -2.01
CA VAL A 50 -17.03 16.87 -0.74
C VAL A 50 -15.92 17.69 -0.09
N SER A 51 -14.72 17.11 0.07
CA SER A 51 -13.54 17.81 0.60
C SER A 51 -12.23 17.18 0.11
N TRP A 52 -11.17 17.98 0.06
CA TRP A 52 -9.81 17.50 -0.16
C TRP A 52 -9.22 16.81 1.07
N ASP A 53 -9.83 16.95 2.24
CA ASP A 53 -9.35 16.36 3.50
C ASP A 53 -9.31 14.83 3.45
N PHE A 54 -10.19 14.21 2.66
CA PHE A 54 -10.26 12.76 2.50
C PHE A 54 -8.97 12.15 1.92
N LEU A 55 -8.23 12.91 1.10
CA LEU A 55 -6.90 12.50 0.62
C LEU A 55 -5.89 12.33 1.75
N PHE A 56 -5.97 13.17 2.79
CA PHE A 56 -5.09 13.07 3.97
C PHE A 56 -5.39 11.83 4.82
N PHE A 57 -6.55 11.20 4.66
CA PHE A 57 -6.87 9.94 5.32
C PHE A 57 -6.55 8.75 4.41
N ASP A 58 -7.00 8.78 3.15
CA ASP A 58 -6.87 7.64 2.24
C ASP A 58 -5.41 7.37 1.83
N ILE A 59 -4.63 8.40 1.50
CA ILE A 59 -3.24 8.20 1.06
C ILE A 59 -2.40 7.59 2.20
N PRO A 60 -2.39 8.13 3.43
CA PRO A 60 -1.65 7.52 4.53
C PRO A 60 -2.17 6.14 4.91
N LEU A 61 -3.48 5.89 4.82
CA LEU A 61 -4.07 4.58 5.11
C LEU A 61 -3.60 3.52 4.11
N VAL A 62 -3.67 3.81 2.80
CA VAL A 62 -3.15 2.94 1.74
C VAL A 62 -1.66 2.70 1.93
N PHE A 63 -0.88 3.75 2.21
CA PHE A 63 0.56 3.65 2.43
C PHE A 63 0.89 2.79 3.65
N ALA A 64 0.23 3.00 4.78
CA ALA A 64 0.41 2.21 5.99
C ALA A 64 0.09 0.73 5.76
N ALA A 65 -1.02 0.43 5.09
CA ALA A 65 -1.39 -0.94 4.72
C ALA A 65 -0.33 -1.58 3.81
N ALA A 66 0.20 -0.85 2.82
CA ALA A 66 1.27 -1.32 1.95
C ALA A 66 2.56 -1.61 2.73
N VAL A 67 2.96 -0.72 3.65
CA VAL A 67 4.13 -0.92 4.52
C VAL A 67 3.96 -2.16 5.39
N VAL A 68 2.79 -2.35 6.00
CA VAL A 68 2.49 -3.54 6.81
C VAL A 68 2.63 -4.81 5.98
N ALA A 69 2.08 -4.83 4.76
CA ALA A 69 2.21 -5.98 3.87
C ALA A 69 3.68 -6.26 3.52
N VAL A 70 4.47 -5.22 3.20
CA VAL A 70 5.89 -5.36 2.90
C VAL A 70 6.65 -5.94 4.10
N VAL A 71 6.44 -5.41 5.30
CA VAL A 71 7.12 -5.86 6.52
C VAL A 71 6.78 -7.31 6.82
N LEU A 72 5.49 -7.67 6.80
CA LEU A 72 5.03 -9.04 7.06
C LEU A 72 5.61 -10.03 6.05
N LEU A 73 5.55 -9.72 4.75
CA LEU A 73 6.08 -10.59 3.70
C LEU A 73 7.60 -10.73 3.79
N SER A 74 8.32 -9.63 4.01
CA SER A 74 9.78 -9.69 4.18
C SER A 74 10.19 -10.47 5.42
N TRP A 75 9.44 -10.37 6.51
CA TRP A 75 9.68 -11.16 7.72
C TRP A 75 9.38 -12.64 7.50
N TRP A 76 8.29 -12.96 6.80
CA TRP A 76 7.94 -14.35 6.49
C TRP A 76 8.98 -15.01 5.58
N GLN A 77 9.43 -14.32 4.53
CA GLN A 77 10.49 -14.79 3.63
C GLN A 77 11.80 -15.09 4.39
N ARG A 78 12.19 -14.22 5.33
CA ARG A 78 13.38 -14.44 6.19
C ARG A 78 13.23 -15.68 7.07
N ARG A 79 12.04 -15.90 7.63
CA ARG A 79 11.74 -17.09 8.46
C ARG A 79 11.85 -18.38 7.65
N GLN A 80 11.28 -18.41 6.45
CA GLN A 80 11.37 -19.59 5.58
C GLN A 80 12.81 -19.90 5.17
N ALA A 81 13.62 -18.89 4.85
CA ALA A 81 15.03 -19.07 4.53
C ALA A 81 15.86 -19.64 5.71
N THR A 82 15.44 -19.37 6.95
CA THR A 82 16.09 -19.90 8.16
C THR A 82 15.63 -21.32 8.47
N ALA A 83 14.36 -21.67 8.19
CA ALA A 83 13.81 -23.00 8.40
C ALA A 83 14.22 -24.03 7.33
N ALA A 84 14.67 -23.58 6.16
CA ALA A 84 15.17 -24.42 5.08
C ALA A 84 16.69 -24.71 5.14
N ARG A 85 17.38 -24.22 6.17
CA ARG A 85 18.78 -24.54 6.49
C ARG A 85 18.85 -25.57 7.60
#